data_AF-A0A966U1M5-F1
#
_entry.id   AF-A0A966U1M5-F1
#
_cell.length_a   1.000
_cell.length_b   1.000
_cell.length_c   1.000
_cell.angle_alpha   90.00
_cell.angle_beta   90.00
_cell.angle_gamma   90.00
#
_symmetry.space_group_name_H-M   'P 1'
#
loop_
_entity.id
_entity.type
_entity.pdbx_description
1 polymer ?
#
loop_
_entity_poly.entity_id
_entity_poly.type
_entity_poly.pdbx_seq_one_letter_code
_entity_poly.pdbx_strand_id
1 'polypeptide(L)'
;MPDPAPRPDHAALAAFVKIAGRDCWGKRVIAISERAKRGQFTGRATQQRHAAELMLARLSDPKALARAGASEHRLLAFAREVARLDATLAGEARARLRAMVREGLSGEATLIPVFHLVRTAALARTRGFSVRFDGLLDGAAHDLLITREGASAEVALCTVSAEEGRPLHRGAWFDLMDRMHPELQTWLAAHPGRYLLKMTLPEGVNDAQQLSALQDRILAMLAAQKRQDSSADLIMKLDPLVLAGA
;
A
#
# COMPACT_ATOMS: atom_id res chain seq x y z
N MET A 1 24.96 -4.43 22.37
CA MET A 1 24.08 -5.61 22.22
C MET A 1 22.70 -5.09 21.86
N PRO A 2 22.13 -5.38 20.67
CA PRO A 2 20.73 -5.10 20.44
C PRO A 2 19.90 -5.97 21.38
N ASP A 3 18.93 -5.36 22.06
CA ASP A 3 17.99 -6.03 22.95
C ASP A 3 17.32 -7.20 22.20
N PRO A 4 17.20 -8.41 22.80
CA PRO A 4 16.49 -9.51 22.14
C PRO A 4 15.08 -9.03 21.78
N ALA A 5 14.72 -9.17 20.50
CA ALA A 5 13.43 -8.76 20.02
C ALA A 5 12.33 -9.38 20.92
N PRO A 6 11.42 -8.57 21.48
CA PRO A 6 10.40 -9.09 22.39
C PRO A 6 9.61 -10.18 21.68
N ARG A 7 9.35 -11.29 22.38
CA ARG A 7 8.62 -12.44 21.81
C ARG A 7 7.33 -11.95 21.13
N PRO A 8 6.99 -12.50 19.95
CA PRO A 8 5.74 -12.18 19.29
C PRO A 8 4.57 -12.52 20.23
N ASP A 9 3.71 -11.53 20.45
CA ASP A 9 2.64 -11.60 21.44
C ASP A 9 1.27 -11.65 20.73
N HIS A 10 0.64 -12.83 20.77
CA HIS A 10 -0.68 -13.06 20.19
C HIS A 10 -1.75 -12.17 20.86
N ALA A 11 -1.59 -11.86 22.14
CA ALA A 11 -2.53 -11.01 22.88
C ALA A 11 -2.52 -9.57 22.35
N ALA A 12 -1.34 -9.05 21.98
CA ALA A 12 -1.23 -7.71 21.39
C ALA A 12 -1.95 -7.62 20.03
N LEU A 13 -1.81 -8.64 19.18
CA LEU A 13 -2.53 -8.70 17.91
C LEU A 13 -4.04 -8.82 18.14
N ALA A 14 -4.48 -9.67 19.07
CA ALA A 14 -5.89 -9.81 19.42
C ALA A 14 -6.49 -8.50 19.97
N ALA A 15 -5.73 -7.75 20.78
CA ALA A 15 -6.13 -6.44 21.28
C ALA A 15 -6.25 -5.41 20.14
N PHE A 16 -5.31 -5.39 19.20
CA PHE A 16 -5.40 -4.54 18.01
C PHE A 16 -6.64 -4.88 17.16
N VAL A 17 -6.89 -6.16 16.89
CA VAL A 17 -8.10 -6.60 16.15
C VAL A 17 -9.39 -6.22 16.90
N LYS A 18 -9.38 -6.22 18.23
CA LYS A 18 -10.52 -5.73 19.03
C LYS A 18 -10.77 -4.24 18.85
N ILE A 19 -9.72 -3.41 18.73
CA ILE A 19 -9.81 -1.97 18.46
C ILE A 19 -10.39 -1.71 17.07
N ALA A 20 -9.94 -2.46 16.07
CA ALA A 20 -10.47 -2.44 14.71
C ALA A 20 -11.96 -2.87 14.63
N GLY A 21 -12.39 -3.73 15.56
CA GLY A 21 -13.66 -4.43 15.50
C GLY A 21 -13.50 -5.71 14.67
N ARG A 22 -13.80 -6.86 15.28
CA ARG A 22 -13.55 -8.19 14.68
C ARG A 22 -14.24 -8.37 13.33
N ASP A 23 -15.47 -7.92 13.20
CA ASP A 23 -16.24 -8.03 11.96
C ASP A 23 -15.69 -7.11 10.87
N CYS A 24 -15.29 -5.89 11.22
CA CYS A 24 -14.66 -4.95 10.30
C CYS A 24 -13.33 -5.51 9.80
N TRP A 25 -12.49 -6.03 10.71
CA TRP A 25 -11.25 -6.70 10.38
C TRP A 25 -11.45 -7.90 9.45
N GLY A 26 -12.37 -8.80 9.78
CA GLY A 26 -12.68 -9.97 8.97
C GLY A 26 -13.15 -9.61 7.57
N LYS A 27 -14.12 -8.68 7.46
CA LYS A 27 -14.60 -8.16 6.16
C LYS A 27 -13.46 -7.54 5.35
N ARG A 28 -12.58 -6.78 6.00
CA ARG A 28 -11.43 -6.15 5.35
C ARG A 28 -10.46 -7.17 4.77
N VAL A 29 -10.06 -8.17 5.56
CA VAL A 29 -9.11 -9.20 5.10
C VAL A 29 -9.69 -10.00 3.94
N ILE A 30 -10.97 -10.35 3.99
CA ILE A 30 -11.68 -11.04 2.90
C ILE A 30 -11.70 -10.15 1.65
N ALA A 31 -12.10 -8.88 1.78
CA ALA A 31 -12.19 -7.96 0.64
C ALA A 31 -10.82 -7.77 -0.05
N ILE A 32 -9.74 -7.59 0.71
CA ILE A 32 -8.39 -7.51 0.15
C ILE A 32 -8.00 -8.83 -0.53
N SER A 33 -8.27 -9.97 0.12
CA SER A 33 -7.89 -11.28 -0.40
C SER A 33 -8.61 -11.61 -1.71
N GLU A 34 -9.89 -11.29 -1.83
CA GLU A 34 -10.66 -11.48 -3.07
C GLU A 34 -10.17 -10.55 -4.18
N ARG A 35 -9.84 -9.30 -3.87
CA ARG A 35 -9.23 -8.38 -4.84
C ARG A 35 -7.84 -8.84 -5.27
N ALA A 36 -7.05 -9.38 -4.35
CA ALA A 36 -5.71 -9.90 -4.61
C ALA A 36 -5.70 -11.12 -5.54
N LYS A 37 -6.83 -11.80 -5.71
CA LYS A 37 -7.01 -12.90 -6.67
C LYS A 37 -7.41 -12.43 -8.07
N ARG A 38 -7.79 -11.15 -8.23
CA ARG A 38 -8.18 -10.58 -9.53
C ARG A 38 -6.92 -10.20 -10.30
N GLY A 39 -6.79 -10.72 -11.51
CA GLY A 39 -5.67 -10.39 -12.40
C GLY A 39 -4.30 -10.83 -11.86
N GLN A 40 -3.34 -10.97 -12.76
CA GLN A 40 -1.97 -11.30 -12.37
C GLN A 40 -1.27 -10.07 -11.77
N PHE A 41 -1.46 -8.90 -12.39
CA PHE A 41 -0.75 -7.68 -12.06
C PHE A 41 -1.48 -6.87 -10.98
N THR A 42 -2.78 -6.65 -11.15
CA THR A 42 -3.62 -5.93 -10.17
C THR A 42 -3.71 -6.67 -8.84
N GLY A 43 -3.76 -8.00 -8.87
CA GLY A 43 -3.71 -8.84 -7.67
C GLY A 43 -2.42 -8.64 -6.87
N ARG A 44 -1.27 -8.67 -7.55
CA ARG A 44 0.04 -8.41 -6.92
C ARG A 44 0.16 -6.99 -6.37
N ALA A 45 -0.39 -6.01 -7.08
CA ALA A 45 -0.44 -4.61 -6.62
C ALA A 45 -1.25 -4.48 -5.32
N THR A 46 -2.42 -5.13 -5.29
CA THR A 46 -3.30 -5.19 -4.11
C THR A 46 -2.56 -5.80 -2.93
N GLN A 47 -1.84 -6.91 -3.13
CA GLN A 47 -1.04 -7.55 -2.08
C GLN A 47 0.05 -6.63 -1.53
N GLN A 48 0.72 -5.86 -2.39
CA GLN A 48 1.75 -4.92 -1.96
C GLN A 48 1.18 -3.73 -1.20
N ARG A 49 0.07 -3.14 -1.70
CA ARG A 49 -0.60 -2.01 -1.04
C ARG A 49 -1.08 -2.37 0.35
N HIS A 50 -1.66 -3.56 0.51
CA HIS A 50 -2.25 -4.04 1.75
C HIS A 50 -1.40 -5.11 2.46
N ALA A 51 -0.08 -5.04 2.26
CA ALA A 51 0.84 -6.03 2.81
C ALA A 51 0.76 -6.08 4.34
N ALA A 52 0.61 -4.93 5.00
CA ALA A 52 0.51 -4.84 6.45
C ALA A 52 -0.72 -5.61 6.99
N GLU A 53 -1.88 -5.38 6.40
CA GLU A 53 -3.14 -6.01 6.77
C GLU A 53 -3.09 -7.52 6.53
N LEU A 54 -2.62 -7.95 5.35
CA LEU A 54 -2.48 -9.37 5.00
C LEU A 54 -1.46 -10.08 5.89
N MET A 55 -0.35 -9.43 6.22
CA MET A 55 0.66 -9.99 7.13
C MET A 55 0.10 -10.14 8.54
N LEU A 56 -0.58 -9.13 9.09
CA LEU A 56 -1.22 -9.22 10.41
C LEU A 56 -2.31 -10.29 10.45
N ALA A 57 -3.10 -10.42 9.38
CA ALA A 57 -4.09 -11.49 9.26
C ALA A 57 -3.43 -12.87 9.30
N ARG A 58 -2.35 -13.07 8.54
CA ARG A 58 -1.59 -14.32 8.55
C ARG A 58 -0.96 -14.61 9.91
N LEU A 59 -0.43 -13.60 10.59
CA LEU A 59 0.18 -13.71 11.92
C LEU A 59 -0.84 -13.99 13.04
N SER A 60 -2.14 -14.01 12.73
CA SER A 60 -3.17 -14.49 13.65
C SER A 60 -3.11 -16.01 13.85
N ASP A 61 -2.51 -16.75 12.92
CA ASP A 61 -2.18 -18.18 13.08
C ASP A 61 -0.92 -18.34 13.96
N PRO A 62 -1.01 -19.07 15.11
CA PRO A 62 0.13 -19.34 15.97
C PRO A 62 1.33 -19.98 15.25
N LYS A 63 1.10 -20.82 14.23
CA LYS A 63 2.18 -21.46 13.46
C LYS A 63 2.94 -20.45 12.61
N ALA A 64 2.22 -19.52 11.98
CA ALA A 64 2.83 -18.43 11.22
C ALA A 64 3.57 -17.45 12.15
N LEU A 65 2.98 -17.15 13.31
CA LEU A 65 3.56 -16.29 14.33
C LEU A 65 4.89 -16.85 14.88
N ALA A 66 4.96 -18.17 15.12
CA ALA A 66 6.18 -18.82 15.59
C ALA A 66 7.34 -18.75 14.59
N ARG A 67 7.04 -18.55 13.30
CA ARG A 67 8.02 -18.41 12.21
C ARG A 67 8.27 -16.95 11.83
N ALA A 68 7.85 -16.02 12.68
CA ALA A 68 7.86 -14.61 12.31
C ALA A 68 9.28 -14.06 12.12
N GLY A 69 9.52 -13.38 11.01
CA GLY A 69 10.77 -12.69 10.70
C GLY A 69 10.84 -11.27 11.28
N ALA A 70 11.97 -10.60 11.06
CA ALA A 70 12.23 -9.26 11.62
C ALA A 70 11.17 -8.21 11.20
N SER A 71 10.73 -8.23 9.94
CA SER A 71 9.71 -7.30 9.44
C SER A 71 8.35 -7.54 10.08
N GLU A 72 8.00 -8.80 10.33
CA GLU A 72 6.74 -9.21 10.97
C GLU A 72 6.73 -8.83 12.45
N HIS A 73 7.86 -9.04 13.14
CA HIS A 73 8.03 -8.56 14.51
C HIS A 73 7.90 -7.04 14.60
N ARG A 74 8.44 -6.28 13.64
CA ARG A 74 8.29 -4.82 13.60
C ARG A 74 6.83 -4.41 13.39
N LEU A 75 6.12 -5.10 12.51
CA LEU A 75 4.70 -4.84 12.26
C LEU A 75 3.84 -5.16 13.50
N LEU A 76 4.11 -6.28 14.18
CA LEU A 76 3.47 -6.62 15.45
C LEU A 76 3.77 -5.60 16.55
N ALA A 77 4.98 -5.03 16.56
CA ALA A 77 5.33 -3.96 17.49
C ALA A 77 4.45 -2.71 17.26
N PHE A 78 4.16 -2.34 16.01
CA PHE A 78 3.22 -1.23 15.74
C PHE A 78 1.80 -1.56 16.21
N ALA A 79 1.29 -2.76 15.95
CA ALA A 79 -0.02 -3.19 16.45
C ALA A 79 -0.09 -3.15 17.98
N ARG A 80 0.99 -3.57 18.66
CA ARG A 80 1.13 -3.51 20.12
C ARG A 80 1.13 -2.06 20.62
N GLU A 81 1.86 -1.16 19.98
CA GLU A 81 1.89 0.26 20.37
C GLU A 81 0.52 0.92 20.19
N VAL A 82 -0.22 0.60 19.13
CA VAL A 82 -1.61 1.06 18.97
C VAL A 82 -2.50 0.53 20.10
N ALA A 83 -2.37 -0.75 20.45
CA ALA A 83 -3.16 -1.35 21.53
C ALA A 83 -2.85 -0.73 22.91
N ARG A 84 -1.57 -0.45 23.18
CA ARG A 84 -1.15 0.25 24.39
C ARG A 84 -1.70 1.67 24.42
N LEU A 85 -1.64 2.38 23.30
CA LEU A 85 -2.17 3.75 23.21
C LEU A 85 -3.67 3.78 23.49
N ASP A 86 -4.47 2.89 22.87
CA ASP A 86 -5.91 2.79 23.12
C ASP A 86 -6.24 2.56 24.61
N ALA A 87 -5.45 1.71 25.28
CA ALA A 87 -5.62 1.43 26.70
C ALA A 87 -5.36 2.67 27.58
N THR A 88 -4.42 3.54 27.20
CA THR A 88 -4.09 4.76 27.95
C THR A 88 -5.02 5.95 27.67
N LEU A 89 -5.63 6.01 26.49
CA LEU A 89 -6.55 7.08 26.12
C LEU A 89 -7.93 6.87 26.75
N ALA A 90 -8.69 7.94 26.98
CA ALA A 90 -10.07 7.89 27.45
C ALA A 90 -10.98 8.76 26.58
N GLY A 91 -12.30 8.58 26.72
CA GLY A 91 -13.32 9.43 26.09
C GLY A 91 -13.12 9.61 24.58
N GLU A 92 -13.17 10.87 24.15
CA GLU A 92 -13.08 11.26 22.75
C GLU A 92 -11.74 10.89 22.11
N ALA A 93 -10.63 11.04 22.82
CA ALA A 93 -9.31 10.71 22.29
C ALA A 93 -9.19 9.22 21.91
N ARG A 94 -9.75 8.33 22.74
CA ARG A 94 -9.85 6.90 22.42
C ARG A 94 -10.76 6.66 21.21
N ALA A 95 -11.87 7.39 21.11
CA ALA A 95 -12.79 7.29 19.98
C ALA A 95 -12.12 7.70 18.65
N ARG A 96 -11.33 8.79 18.64
CA ARG A 96 -10.57 9.25 17.47
C ARG A 96 -9.53 8.23 17.02
N LEU A 97 -8.76 7.65 17.94
CA LEU A 97 -7.81 6.57 17.60
C LEU A 97 -8.53 5.39 16.92
N ARG A 98 -9.65 4.94 17.48
CA ARG A 98 -10.45 3.84 16.91
C ARG A 98 -11.06 4.19 15.56
N ALA A 99 -11.48 5.44 15.36
CA ALA A 99 -11.99 5.92 14.09
C ALA A 99 -10.89 5.89 13.01
N MET A 100 -9.69 6.38 13.33
CA MET A 100 -8.53 6.33 12.42
C MET A 100 -8.14 4.89 12.05
N VAL A 101 -8.18 3.94 13.00
CA VAL A 101 -7.97 2.52 12.69
C VAL A 101 -9.04 2.00 11.73
N ARG A 102 -10.32 2.32 11.98
CA ARG A 102 -11.44 1.89 11.12
C ARG A 102 -11.37 2.50 9.72
N GLU A 103 -10.98 3.77 9.62
CA GLU A 103 -10.77 4.46 8.36
C GLU A 103 -9.68 3.76 7.53
N GLY A 104 -8.55 3.41 8.15
CA GLY A 104 -7.47 2.64 7.52
C GLY A 104 -7.88 1.25 7.03
N LEU A 105 -9.03 0.73 7.47
CA LEU A 105 -9.59 -0.56 7.05
C LEU A 105 -10.70 -0.42 5.98
N SER A 106 -10.91 0.78 5.43
CA SER A 106 -11.95 1.06 4.44
C SER A 106 -11.37 1.33 3.04
N GLY A 107 -12.12 0.99 1.99
CA GLY A 107 -11.77 1.31 0.59
C GLY A 107 -10.32 1.01 0.20
N GLU A 108 -9.63 2.01 -0.36
CA GLU A 108 -8.20 1.95 -0.70
C GLU A 108 -7.28 2.41 0.45
N ALA A 109 -7.82 2.82 1.60
CA ALA A 109 -7.02 3.25 2.74
C ALA A 109 -6.19 2.09 3.32
N THR A 110 -5.22 2.41 4.17
CA THR A 110 -4.33 1.42 4.77
C THR A 110 -4.10 1.73 6.24
N LEU A 111 -3.54 0.77 6.98
CA LEU A 111 -3.07 0.99 8.35
C LEU A 111 -1.76 1.79 8.44
N ILE A 112 -1.16 2.18 7.31
CA ILE A 112 0.12 2.88 7.29
C ILE A 112 0.11 4.22 8.05
N PRO A 113 -0.92 5.09 7.96
CA PRO A 113 -0.95 6.34 8.72
C PRO A 113 -0.91 6.12 10.24
N VAL A 114 -1.73 5.21 10.78
CA VAL A 114 -1.74 4.93 12.22
C VAL A 114 -0.45 4.26 12.69
N PHE A 115 0.15 3.39 11.87
CA PHE A 115 1.46 2.81 12.16
C PHE A 115 2.59 3.84 12.08
N HIS A 116 2.50 4.80 11.16
CA HIS A 116 3.43 5.91 11.07
C HIS A 116 3.35 6.79 12.33
N LEU A 117 2.15 7.09 12.82
CA LEU A 117 1.93 7.83 14.08
C LEU A 117 2.64 7.19 15.26
N VAL A 118 2.36 5.91 15.56
CA VAL A 118 2.96 5.24 16.72
C VAL A 118 4.46 4.99 16.54
N ARG A 119 4.93 4.77 15.30
CA ARG A 119 6.35 4.64 14.98
C ARG A 119 7.10 5.93 15.26
N THR A 120 6.57 7.07 14.82
CA THR A 120 7.21 8.37 15.01
C THR A 120 7.23 8.76 16.48
N ALA A 121 6.14 8.53 17.21
CA ALA A 121 6.11 8.69 18.66
C ALA A 121 7.16 7.81 19.37
N ALA A 122 7.27 6.53 19.00
CA ALA A 122 8.28 5.64 19.56
C ALA A 122 9.71 6.13 19.27
N LEU A 123 10.00 6.57 18.05
CA LEU A 123 11.31 7.12 17.68
C LEU A 123 11.66 8.41 18.43
N ALA A 124 10.69 9.27 18.69
CA ALA A 124 10.89 10.46 19.50
C ALA A 124 11.24 10.07 20.95
N ARG A 125 10.53 9.10 21.53
CA ARG A 125 10.83 8.58 22.88
C ARG A 125 12.23 7.98 22.99
N THR A 126 12.67 7.20 22.00
CA THR A 126 14.04 6.64 22.02
C THR A 126 15.13 7.71 21.91
N ARG A 127 14.79 8.92 21.46
CA ARG A 127 15.68 10.10 21.40
C ARG A 127 15.56 11.00 22.65
N GLY A 128 14.87 10.55 23.69
CA GLY A 128 14.72 11.26 24.96
C GLY A 128 13.63 12.33 24.97
N PHE A 129 12.73 12.36 23.99
CA PHE A 129 11.60 13.27 24.01
C PHE A 129 10.43 12.69 24.82
N SER A 130 9.78 13.54 25.61
CA SER A 130 8.40 13.29 26.02
C SER A 130 7.47 13.50 24.83
N VAL A 131 6.43 12.67 24.71
CA VAL A 131 5.53 12.66 23.55
C VAL A 131 4.10 12.70 24.02
N ARG A 132 3.35 13.71 23.55
CA ARG A 132 1.89 13.81 23.66
C ARG A 132 1.25 13.67 22.29
N PHE A 133 0.07 13.07 22.24
CA PHE A 133 -0.70 12.89 21.00
C PHE A 133 -1.78 13.96 20.90
N ASP A 134 -1.40 15.22 20.77
CA ASP A 134 -2.33 16.36 20.81
C ASP A 134 -3.41 16.27 19.72
N GLY A 135 -3.11 15.69 18.55
CA GLY A 135 -4.13 15.43 17.52
C GLY A 135 -5.22 14.46 18.00
N LEU A 136 -4.86 13.47 18.83
CA LEU A 136 -5.83 12.57 19.45
C LEU A 136 -6.50 13.21 20.66
N LEU A 137 -5.73 13.84 21.55
CA LEU A 137 -6.21 14.38 22.83
C LEU A 137 -7.11 15.60 22.63
N ASP A 138 -6.62 16.58 21.88
CA ASP A 138 -7.19 17.92 21.82
C ASP A 138 -7.74 18.26 20.43
N GLY A 139 -7.45 17.42 19.42
CA GLY A 139 -7.89 17.64 18.04
C GLY A 139 -7.08 18.72 17.35
N ALA A 140 -5.82 18.87 17.76
CA ALA A 140 -4.91 19.84 17.23
C ALA A 140 -4.61 19.62 15.74
N ALA A 141 -4.12 20.66 15.06
CA ALA A 141 -3.70 20.60 13.66
C ALA A 141 -2.41 19.77 13.45
N HIS A 142 -1.70 19.45 14.53
CA HIS A 142 -0.55 18.55 14.57
C HIS A 142 -0.88 17.26 15.32
N ASP A 143 -0.16 16.19 15.00
CA ASP A 143 -0.42 14.88 15.62
C ASP A 143 0.26 14.74 16.98
N LEU A 144 1.52 15.18 17.08
CA LEU A 144 2.36 15.00 18.26
C LEU A 144 2.92 16.34 18.73
N LEU A 145 2.93 16.54 20.05
CA LEU A 145 3.78 17.53 20.70
C LEU A 145 4.92 16.78 21.37
N ILE A 146 6.15 17.10 20.98
CA ILE A 146 7.36 16.51 21.56
C ILE A 146 8.12 17.54 22.38
N THR A 147 8.66 17.13 23.52
CA THR A 147 9.32 18.04 24.46
C THR A 147 10.63 17.44 24.97
N ARG A 148 11.69 18.23 25.02
CA ARG A 148 12.99 17.84 25.61
C ARG A 148 13.75 19.08 26.08
N GLU A 149 14.28 19.07 27.31
CA GLU A 149 15.11 20.14 27.87
C GLU A 149 14.46 21.54 27.77
N GLY A 150 13.15 21.62 28.00
CA GLY A 150 12.39 22.87 27.92
C GLY A 150 12.04 23.35 26.50
N ALA A 151 12.55 22.70 25.45
CA ALA A 151 12.14 22.95 24.07
C ALA A 151 10.96 22.06 23.66
N SER A 152 10.04 22.64 22.88
CA SER A 152 8.85 21.98 22.35
C SER A 152 8.84 22.05 20.82
N ALA A 153 8.33 21.00 20.18
CA ALA A 153 8.06 21.00 18.74
C ALA A 153 6.73 20.31 18.44
N GLU A 154 5.94 20.94 17.58
CA GLU A 154 4.72 20.40 17.00
C GLU A 154 5.09 19.58 15.75
N VAL A 155 4.55 18.36 15.65
CA VAL A 155 4.85 17.43 14.57
C VAL A 155 3.56 17.02 13.89
N ALA A 156 3.35 17.53 12.67
CA ALA A 156 2.32 17.06 11.77
C ALA A 156 2.85 15.91 10.90
N LEU A 157 2.09 14.82 10.83
CA LEU A 157 2.44 13.60 10.14
C LEU A 157 1.56 13.45 8.91
N CYS A 158 2.20 13.26 7.75
CA CYS A 158 1.52 12.98 6.51
C CYS A 158 2.12 11.75 5.86
N THR A 159 1.27 10.87 5.35
CA THR A 159 1.68 9.76 4.48
C THR A 159 1.19 10.05 3.08
N VAL A 160 2.12 10.23 2.15
CA VAL A 160 1.80 10.40 0.73
C VAL A 160 2.01 9.10 -0.02
N SER A 161 1.11 8.82 -0.96
CA SER A 161 1.30 7.73 -1.91
C SER A 161 2.44 8.07 -2.86
N ALA A 162 3.31 7.11 -3.17
CA ALA A 162 4.30 7.28 -4.25
C ALA A 162 3.66 7.42 -5.65
N GLU A 163 2.35 7.21 -5.73
CA GLU A 163 1.53 7.37 -6.93
C GLU A 163 0.93 8.78 -7.06
N GLU A 164 0.95 9.58 -5.99
CA GLU A 164 0.39 10.93 -6.02
C GLU A 164 1.17 11.80 -7.03
N GLY A 165 0.46 12.48 -7.92
CA GLY A 165 1.05 13.32 -8.97
C GLY A 165 1.70 12.56 -10.13
N ARG A 166 1.56 11.23 -10.22
CA ARG A 166 2.04 10.47 -11.40
C ARG A 166 1.05 10.60 -12.57
N PRO A 167 1.52 10.91 -13.79
CA PRO A 167 0.64 10.94 -14.98
C PRO A 167 0.02 9.59 -15.31
N LEU A 168 0.68 8.48 -14.93
CA LEU A 168 0.12 7.14 -15.04
C LEU A 168 0.25 6.46 -13.69
N HIS A 169 -0.88 6.28 -13.01
CA HIS A 169 -0.93 5.52 -11.77
C HIS A 169 -0.59 4.05 -12.04
N ARG A 170 0.24 3.47 -11.17
CA ARG A 170 0.64 2.07 -11.20
C ARG A 170 -0.54 1.11 -11.17
N GLY A 171 -1.62 1.47 -10.48
CA GLY A 171 -2.88 0.70 -10.48
C GLY A 171 -3.52 0.62 -11.87
N ALA A 172 -3.62 1.76 -12.57
CA ALA A 172 -4.13 1.82 -13.93
C ALA A 172 -3.23 1.06 -14.92
N TRP A 173 -1.90 1.20 -14.78
CA TRP A 173 -0.96 0.41 -15.56
C TRP A 173 -1.17 -1.10 -15.40
N PHE A 174 -1.35 -1.57 -14.17
CA PHE A 174 -1.58 -3.00 -13.92
C PHE A 174 -2.93 -3.48 -14.44
N ASP A 175 -3.98 -2.66 -14.37
CA ASP A 175 -5.28 -2.98 -14.97
C ASP A 175 -5.17 -3.11 -16.50
N LEU A 176 -4.48 -2.17 -17.16
CA LEU A 176 -4.17 -2.26 -18.59
C LEU A 176 -3.42 -3.55 -18.93
N MET A 177 -2.39 -3.87 -18.15
CA MET A 177 -1.60 -5.09 -18.37
C MET A 177 -2.42 -6.36 -18.20
N ASP A 178 -3.29 -6.44 -17.19
CA ASP A 178 -4.17 -7.59 -17.00
C ASP A 178 -5.17 -7.74 -18.14
N ARG A 179 -5.73 -6.63 -18.64
CA ARG A 179 -6.68 -6.61 -19.75
C ARG A 179 -6.05 -6.98 -21.09
N MET A 180 -4.80 -6.60 -21.32
CA MET A 180 -4.09 -6.87 -22.57
C MET A 180 -3.36 -8.21 -22.60
N HIS A 181 -3.09 -8.80 -21.43
CA HIS A 181 -2.23 -9.97 -21.34
C HIS A 181 -2.68 -11.14 -22.23
N PRO A 182 -3.96 -11.54 -22.28
CA PRO A 182 -4.41 -12.66 -23.13
C PRO A 182 -4.18 -12.41 -24.63
N GLU A 183 -4.49 -11.21 -25.11
CA GLU A 183 -4.33 -10.80 -26.50
C GLU A 183 -2.85 -10.70 -26.87
N LEU A 184 -2.02 -10.17 -25.97
CA LEU A 184 -0.57 -10.12 -26.16
C LEU A 184 0.03 -11.54 -26.26
N GLN A 185 -0.41 -12.48 -25.41
CA GLN A 185 0.05 -13.88 -25.50
C GLN A 185 -0.35 -14.51 -26.84
N THR A 186 -1.59 -14.27 -27.28
CA THR A 186 -2.09 -14.77 -28.56
C THR A 186 -1.29 -14.18 -29.72
N TRP A 187 -1.03 -12.86 -29.70
CA TRP A 187 -0.26 -12.18 -30.74
C TRP A 187 1.19 -12.68 -30.78
N LEU A 188 1.86 -12.84 -29.62
CA LEU A 188 3.24 -13.32 -29.54
C LEU A 188 3.38 -14.78 -30.00
N ALA A 189 2.36 -15.62 -29.78
CA ALA A 189 2.35 -16.99 -30.31
C ALA A 189 2.32 -17.03 -31.85
N ALA A 190 1.61 -16.08 -32.47
CA ALA A 190 1.52 -15.95 -33.93
C ALA A 190 2.71 -15.19 -34.55
N HIS A 191 3.48 -14.43 -33.76
CA HIS A 191 4.60 -13.61 -34.21
C HIS A 191 5.86 -13.95 -33.41
N PRO A 192 6.58 -15.03 -33.74
CA PRO A 192 7.76 -15.45 -33.00
C PRO A 192 8.80 -14.34 -32.90
N GLY A 193 9.37 -14.15 -31.71
CA GLY A 193 10.39 -13.15 -31.44
C GLY A 193 10.22 -12.49 -30.08
N ARG A 194 11.09 -11.53 -29.80
CA ARG A 194 10.99 -10.65 -28.64
C ARG A 194 10.69 -9.25 -29.16
N TYR A 195 9.79 -8.53 -28.50
CA TYR A 195 9.36 -7.21 -28.93
C TYR A 195 9.34 -6.26 -27.73
N LEU A 196 9.72 -5.01 -27.98
CA LEU A 196 9.60 -3.92 -27.04
C LEU A 196 8.56 -2.94 -27.58
N LEU A 197 7.44 -2.81 -26.87
CA LEU A 197 6.50 -1.73 -27.09
C LEU A 197 6.92 -0.52 -26.25
N LYS A 198 7.47 0.50 -26.90
CA LYS A 198 7.77 1.79 -26.28
C LYS A 198 6.56 2.71 -26.46
N MET A 199 6.11 3.30 -25.36
CA MET A 199 4.97 4.21 -25.34
C MET A 199 5.36 5.53 -24.68
N THR A 200 4.85 6.63 -25.20
CA THR A 200 4.96 7.97 -24.60
C THR A 200 3.57 8.56 -24.53
N LEU A 201 3.16 8.93 -23.32
CA LEU A 201 1.85 9.46 -22.96
C LEU A 201 2.09 10.87 -22.38
N PRO A 202 2.05 11.95 -23.18
CA PRO A 202 2.38 13.30 -22.73
C PRO A 202 1.54 13.75 -21.54
N GLU A 203 0.22 13.52 -21.60
CA GLU A 203 -0.75 13.87 -20.55
C GLU A 203 -1.01 12.71 -19.57
N GLY A 204 -0.36 11.57 -19.77
CA GLY A 204 -0.59 10.37 -18.97
C GLY A 204 -1.92 9.67 -19.24
N VAL A 205 -2.40 8.92 -18.25
CA VAL A 205 -3.71 8.26 -18.22
C VAL A 205 -4.31 8.47 -16.84
N ASN A 206 -5.35 9.28 -16.79
CA ASN A 206 -5.95 9.79 -15.55
C ASN A 206 -7.30 9.13 -15.23
N ASP A 207 -7.92 8.45 -16.20
CA ASP A 207 -9.21 7.78 -16.02
C ASP A 207 -9.32 6.45 -16.78
N ALA A 208 -10.41 5.72 -16.50
CA ALA A 208 -10.67 4.41 -17.09
C ALA A 208 -11.02 4.47 -18.59
N GLN A 209 -11.53 5.59 -19.09
CA GLN A 209 -11.89 5.77 -20.49
C GLN A 209 -10.62 5.92 -21.34
N GLN A 210 -9.69 6.75 -20.88
CA GLN A 210 -8.37 6.91 -21.48
C GLN A 210 -7.60 5.58 -21.48
N LEU A 211 -7.72 4.79 -20.40
CA LEU A 211 -7.11 3.46 -20.32
C LEU A 211 -7.69 2.48 -21.36
N SER A 212 -9.02 2.49 -21.53
CA SER A 212 -9.70 1.68 -22.55
C SER A 212 -9.31 2.09 -23.97
N ALA A 213 -9.30 3.40 -24.25
CA ALA A 213 -8.89 3.92 -25.55
C ALA A 213 -7.43 3.57 -25.88
N LEU A 214 -6.55 3.60 -24.87
CA LEU A 214 -5.16 3.17 -25.01
C LEU A 214 -5.07 1.68 -25.35
N GLN A 215 -5.83 0.83 -24.65
CA GLN A 215 -5.92 -0.61 -24.93
C GLN A 215 -6.34 -0.86 -26.38
N ASP A 216 -7.47 -0.29 -26.80
CA ASP A 216 -8.03 -0.48 -28.15
C ASP A 216 -7.01 -0.10 -29.23
N ARG A 217 -6.29 1.00 -29.00
CA ARG A 217 -5.30 1.50 -29.95
C ARG A 217 -4.07 0.62 -30.04
N ILE A 218 -3.60 0.06 -28.91
CA ILE A 218 -2.50 -0.92 -28.95
C ILE A 218 -2.93 -2.16 -29.72
N LEU A 219 -4.12 -2.69 -29.43
CA LEU A 219 -4.64 -3.88 -30.12
C LEU A 219 -4.82 -3.63 -31.62
N ALA A 220 -5.35 -2.46 -32.01
CA ALA A 220 -5.46 -2.07 -33.41
C ALA A 220 -4.08 -1.98 -34.10
N MET A 221 -3.07 -1.42 -33.43
CA MET A 221 -1.70 -1.35 -33.96
C MET A 221 -1.12 -2.77 -34.18
N LEU A 222 -1.29 -3.66 -33.20
CA LEU A 222 -0.82 -5.05 -33.27
C LEU A 222 -1.54 -5.86 -34.34
N ALA A 223 -2.87 -5.73 -34.44
CA ALA A 223 -3.68 -6.42 -35.44
C ALA A 223 -3.34 -5.96 -36.87
N ALA A 224 -3.09 -4.66 -37.06
CA ALA A 224 -2.63 -4.10 -38.33
C ALA A 224 -1.13 -4.34 -38.60
N GLN A 225 -0.42 -5.03 -37.70
CA GLN A 225 1.03 -5.25 -37.74
C GLN A 225 1.85 -3.97 -37.96
N LYS A 226 1.34 -2.84 -37.46
CA LYS A 226 2.02 -1.55 -37.54
C LYS A 226 3.17 -1.53 -36.55
N ARG A 227 4.33 -1.02 -36.98
CA ARG A 227 5.49 -0.82 -36.10
C ARG A 227 5.44 0.50 -35.32
N GLN A 228 4.63 1.45 -35.75
CA GLN A 228 4.53 2.78 -35.16
C GLN A 228 3.08 3.28 -35.27
N ASP A 229 2.65 4.01 -34.24
CA ASP A 229 1.40 4.78 -34.22
C ASP A 229 1.67 6.07 -33.42
N SER A 230 1.29 7.22 -33.98
CA SER A 230 1.54 8.53 -33.39
C SER A 230 0.34 9.45 -33.54
N SER A 231 -0.06 10.09 -32.46
CA SER A 231 -0.96 11.26 -32.40
C SER A 231 -0.40 12.29 -31.43
N ALA A 232 -1.09 13.43 -31.28
CA ALA A 232 -0.76 14.44 -30.27
C ALA A 232 -0.66 13.83 -28.85
N ASP A 233 -1.56 12.93 -28.50
CA ASP A 233 -1.69 12.43 -27.11
C ASP A 233 -1.00 11.08 -26.85
N LEU A 234 -0.39 10.47 -27.87
CA LEU A 234 0.20 9.13 -27.77
C LEU A 234 1.21 8.88 -28.87
N ILE A 235 2.39 8.41 -28.49
CA ILE A 235 3.41 7.91 -29.42
C ILE A 235 3.75 6.47 -29.03
N MET A 236 3.58 5.53 -29.96
CA MET A 236 3.88 4.12 -29.81
C MET A 236 4.86 3.64 -30.86
N LYS A 237 5.81 2.81 -30.43
CA LYS A 237 6.77 2.15 -31.30
C LYS A 237 6.98 0.71 -30.85
N LEU A 238 6.79 -0.23 -31.78
CA LEU A 238 7.05 -1.64 -31.58
C LEU A 238 8.38 -2.01 -32.26
N ASP A 239 9.39 -2.27 -31.42
CA ASP A 239 10.72 -2.62 -31.87
C ASP A 239 11.00 -4.11 -31.63
N PRO A 240 11.43 -4.89 -32.64
CA PRO A 240 11.92 -6.24 -32.39
C PRO A 240 13.22 -6.16 -31.58
N LEU A 241 13.26 -6.89 -30.47
CA LEU A 241 14.46 -7.07 -29.67
C LEU A 241 15.33 -8.13 -30.33
N VAL A 242 16.23 -7.70 -31.20
CA VAL A 242 17.32 -8.53 -31.69
C VAL A 242 18.36 -8.63 -30.59
N LEU A 243 18.44 -9.77 -29.92
CA LEU A 243 19.59 -10.06 -29.06
C LEU A 243 20.77 -10.25 -30.01
N ALA A 244 21.68 -9.28 -30.06
CA ALA A 244 22.96 -9.48 -30.72
C ALA A 244 23.73 -10.57 -29.95
N GLY A 245 23.81 -11.77 -30.53
CA GLY A 245 24.60 -12.90 -30.02
C GLY A 245 23.86 -13.83 -29.07
N ALA A 246 23.33 -14.93 -29.62
CA ALA A 246 23.16 -16.21 -28.93
C ALA A 246 23.88 -17.27 -29.76
#